data_AF-A0A9E5ST33-F1
#
_entry.id   AF-A0A9E5ST33-F1
#
_cell.length_a   1.000
_cell.length_b   1.000
_cell.length_c   1.000
_cell.angle_alpha   90.00
_cell.angle_beta   90.00
_cell.angle_gamma   90.00
#
_symmetry.space_group_name_H-M   'P 1'
#
loop_
_entity.id
_entity.type
_entity.pdbx_description
1 polymer ?
#
loop_
_entity_poly.entity_id
_entity_poly.type
_entity_poly.pdbx_seq_one_letter_code
_entity_poly.pdbx_strand_id
1 'polypeptide(L)'
;MSFLSNNFISDFFLLLLRWVYSFVHDYSGAILILTVLVRLVILPLDLRQKSSARKVQMIQPKLQSLQKRYANNPQQLQKKQQELYKAEGIKPLAGCLPMLI
;
A
#
# COMPACT_ATOMS: atom_id res chain seq x y z
N MET A 1 -3.56 -5.96 -26.52
CA MET A 1 -4.77 -5.98 -25.67
C MET A 1 -5.21 -7.42 -25.40
N SER A 2 -4.33 -8.23 -24.79
CA SER A 2 -4.56 -9.67 -24.57
C SER A 2 -4.00 -10.16 -23.22
N PHE A 3 -3.52 -9.25 -22.37
CA PHE A 3 -2.97 -9.56 -21.05
C PHE A 3 -4.05 -9.76 -19.96
N LEU A 4 -5.32 -9.45 -20.28
CA LEU A 4 -6.49 -9.65 -19.42
C LEU A 4 -7.30 -10.90 -19.78
N SER A 5 -6.73 -11.84 -20.52
CA SER A 5 -7.33 -13.15 -20.83
C SER A 5 -7.00 -14.21 -19.77
N ASN A 6 -7.03 -13.83 -18.48
CA ASN A 6 -7.09 -14.80 -17.39
C ASN A 6 -8.55 -14.86 -16.95
N ASN A 7 -9.24 -15.93 -17.35
CA ASN A 7 -10.70 -16.08 -17.25
C ASN A 7 -11.30 -15.68 -15.88
N PHE A 8 -10.59 -15.91 -14.77
CA PHE A 8 -11.10 -15.64 -13.43
C PHE A 8 -11.38 -14.16 -13.10
N ILE A 9 -10.46 -13.24 -13.43
CA ILE A 9 -10.64 -11.82 -13.11
C ILE A 9 -11.75 -11.22 -13.98
N SER A 10 -11.76 -11.60 -15.27
CA SER A 10 -12.70 -11.06 -16.25
C SER A 10 -14.13 -11.56 -15.98
N ASP A 11 -14.30 -12.83 -15.62
CA ASP A 11 -15.60 -13.40 -15.26
C ASP A 11 -16.14 -12.78 -13.97
N PHE A 12 -15.29 -12.62 -12.95
CA PHE A 12 -15.66 -11.95 -11.70
C PHE A 12 -16.07 -10.48 -11.93
N PHE A 13 -15.30 -9.76 -12.74
CA PHE A 13 -15.57 -8.36 -13.06
C PHE A 13 -16.87 -8.21 -13.86
N LEU A 14 -17.12 -9.07 -14.85
CA LEU A 14 -18.36 -9.05 -15.65
C LEU A 14 -19.59 -9.42 -14.82
N LEU A 15 -19.48 -10.38 -13.89
CA LEU A 15 -20.57 -10.76 -12.98
C LEU A 15 -20.93 -9.61 -12.03
N LEU A 16 -19.91 -8.96 -11.46
CA LEU A 16 -20.08 -7.82 -10.57
C LEU A 16 -20.68 -6.62 -11.32
N LEU A 17 -20.22 -6.38 -12.55
CA LEU A 17 -20.74 -5.29 -13.40
C LEU A 17 -22.20 -5.53 -13.80
N ARG A 18 -22.59 -6.76 -14.18
CA ARG A 18 -24.01 -7.10 -14.44
C ARG A 18 -24.89 -6.96 -13.21
N TRP A 19 -24.40 -7.40 -12.04
CA TRP A 19 -25.17 -7.34 -10.79
C TRP A 19 -25.42 -5.91 -10.34
N VAL A 20 -24.39 -5.06 -10.41
CA VAL A 20 -24.51 -3.62 -10.11
C VAL A 20 -25.37 -2.90 -11.14
N TYR A 21 -25.25 -3.25 -12.43
CA TYR A 21 -26.04 -2.63 -13.50
C TYR A 21 -27.54 -2.96 -13.37
N SER A 22 -27.88 -4.18 -12.93
CA SER A 22 -29.26 -4.62 -12.71
C SER A 22 -29.95 -3.88 -11.57
N PHE A 23 -29.21 -3.31 -10.62
CA PHE A 23 -29.78 -2.68 -9.42
C PHE A 23 -30.07 -1.19 -9.62
N VAL A 24 -29.35 -0.51 -10.51
CA VAL A 24 -29.34 0.95 -10.56
C VAL A 24 -29.97 1.52 -11.82
N HIS A 25 -29.89 0.83 -12.97
CA HIS A 25 -30.28 1.35 -14.30
C HIS A 25 -29.66 2.71 -14.70
N ASP A 26 -28.93 3.39 -13.81
CA ASP A 26 -28.15 4.61 -14.03
C ASP A 26 -26.65 4.32 -13.85
N TYR A 27 -25.86 4.67 -14.87
CA TYR A 27 -24.41 4.45 -14.89
C TYR A 27 -23.66 5.15 -13.74
N SER A 28 -24.10 6.34 -13.35
CA SER A 28 -23.46 7.16 -12.32
C SER A 28 -23.62 6.55 -10.92
N GLY A 29 -24.82 6.08 -10.59
CA GLY A 29 -25.12 5.46 -9.29
C GLY A 29 -24.41 4.11 -9.13
N ALA A 30 -24.32 3.34 -10.23
CA ALA A 30 -23.58 2.08 -10.28
C ALA A 30 -22.09 2.29 -9.95
N ILE A 31 -21.45 3.27 -10.58
CA ILE A 31 -20.02 3.59 -10.35
C ILE A 31 -19.80 4.11 -8.93
N LEU A 32 -20.69 4.95 -8.41
CA LEU A 32 -20.56 5.55 -7.09
C LEU A 32 -20.67 4.48 -5.99
N ILE A 33 -21.65 3.58 -6.10
CA ILE A 33 -21.82 2.44 -5.19
C ILE A 33 -20.62 1.49 -5.27
N LEU A 34 -20.15 1.15 -6.47
CA LEU A 34 -18.97 0.32 -6.67
C LEU A 34 -17.74 0.93 -6.01
N THR A 35 -17.53 2.23 -6.17
CA THR A 35 -16.39 2.95 -5.57
C THR A 35 -16.46 2.95 -4.05
N VAL A 36 -17.63 3.14 -3.45
CA VAL A 36 -17.83 3.08 -2.00
C VAL A 36 -17.58 1.67 -1.47
N LEU A 37 -18.06 0.65 -2.18
CA LEU A 37 -17.91 -0.76 -1.80
C LEU A 37 -16.43 -1.18 -1.86
N VAL A 38 -15.73 -0.82 -2.94
CA VAL A 38 -14.29 -1.04 -3.07
C VAL A 38 -13.51 -0.30 -1.98
N ARG A 39 -13.85 0.98 -1.70
CA ARG A 39 -13.24 1.72 -0.59
C ARG A 39 -13.49 1.08 0.76
N LEU A 40 -14.69 0.53 1.00
CA LEU A 40 -15.01 -0.19 2.24
C LEU A 40 -14.18 -1.46 2.42
N VAL A 41 -13.93 -2.20 1.33
CA VAL A 41 -13.08 -3.40 1.37
C VAL A 41 -11.60 -3.06 1.52
N ILE A 42 -11.15 -1.94 0.92
CA ILE A 42 -9.75 -1.49 1.00
C ILE A 42 -9.44 -0.74 2.30
N LEU A 43 -10.41 -0.07 2.92
CA LEU A 43 -10.26 0.64 4.20
C LEU A 43 -9.55 -0.15 5.32
N PRO A 44 -9.90 -1.42 5.61
CA PRO A 44 -9.18 -2.21 6.61
C PRO A 44 -7.72 -2.48 6.22
N LEU A 45 -7.43 -2.60 4.93
CA LEU A 45 -6.06 -2.73 4.42
C LEU A 45 -5.29 -1.41 4.58
N ASP A 46 -5.94 -0.29 4.26
CA ASP A 46 -5.38 1.06 4.36
C ASP A 46 -5.01 1.41 5.81
N LEU A 47 -5.87 1.06 6.78
CA LEU A 47 -5.57 1.22 8.21
C LEU A 47 -4.35 0.39 8.65
N ARG A 48 -4.20 -0.83 8.12
CA ARG A 48 -3.01 -1.66 8.38
C ARG A 48 -1.75 -1.07 7.77
N GLN A 49 -1.86 -0.45 6.59
CA GLN A 49 -0.75 0.28 5.95
C GLN A 49 -0.35 1.53 6.75
N LYS A 50 -1.31 2.33 7.22
CA LYS A 50 -1.05 3.52 8.05
C LYS A 50 -0.35 3.21 9.37
N SER A 51 -0.70 2.11 10.03
CA SER A 51 -0.02 1.66 11.27
C SER A 51 1.48 1.42 11.04
N SER A 52 1.84 0.83 9.90
CA SER A 52 3.24 0.57 9.53
C SER A 52 3.98 1.87 9.19
N ALA A 53 3.32 2.81 8.50
CA ALA A 53 3.90 4.12 8.18
C ALA A 53 4.23 4.94 9.44
N ARG A 54 3.40 4.88 10.48
CA ARG A 54 3.65 5.61 11.74
C ARG A 54 4.92 5.13 12.46
N LYS A 55 5.21 3.83 12.40
CA LYS A 55 6.43 3.28 13.02
C LYS A 55 7.69 3.76 12.30
N VAL A 56 7.64 3.91 10.98
CA VAL A 56 8.75 4.48 10.18
C VAL A 56 9.01 5.95 10.56
N GLN A 57 7.94 6.74 10.75
CA GLN A 57 8.06 8.14 11.18
C GLN A 57 8.74 8.27 12.56
N MET A 58 8.50 7.34 13.49
CA MET A 58 9.17 7.35 14.80
C MET A 58 10.67 7.06 14.73
N ILE A 59 11.15 6.35 13.70
CA ILE A 59 12.57 6.07 13.50
C ILE A 59 13.30 7.17 12.73
N GLN A 60 12.60 7.99 11.94
CA GLN A 60 13.20 9.14 11.22
C GLN A 60 14.18 9.98 12.07
N PRO A 61 13.87 10.40 13.32
CA PRO A 61 14.83 11.18 14.10
C PRO A 61 16.10 10.39 14.45
N LYS A 62 15.98 9.09 14.76
CA LYS A 62 17.14 8.21 15.00
C LYS A 62 17.97 8.04 13.73
N LEU A 63 17.33 7.89 12.57
CA LEU A 63 18.00 7.84 11.27
C LEU A 63 18.75 9.12 10.94
N GLN A 64 18.17 10.29 11.22
CA GLN A 64 18.82 11.58 11.01
C GLN A 64 20.05 11.75 11.93
N SER A 65 19.94 11.30 13.19
CA SER A 65 21.10 11.31 14.11
C SER A 65 22.23 10.40 13.63
N LEU A 66 21.88 9.24 13.05
CA LEU A 66 22.81 8.28 12.46
C LEU A 66 23.48 8.87 11.21
N GLN A 67 22.70 9.53 10.34
CA GLN A 67 23.20 10.25 9.17
C GLN A 67 24.17 11.36 9.55
N LYS A 68 23.88 12.15 10.60
CA LYS A 68 24.80 13.19 11.08
C LYS A 68 26.10 12.61 11.64
N ARG A 69 26.02 11.50 12.39
CA ARG A 69 27.21 10.82 12.96
C ARG A 69 28.09 10.14 11.92
N TYR A 70 27.51 9.61 10.85
CA TYR A 70 28.21 8.85 9.81
C TYR A 70 28.22 9.55 8.43
N ALA A 71 28.05 10.87 8.40
CA ALA A 71 28.02 11.67 7.16
C ALA A 71 29.27 11.46 6.28
N ASN A 72 30.43 11.24 6.91
CA ASN A 72 31.71 11.02 6.23
C ASN A 72 31.93 9.58 5.74
N ASN A 73 31.06 8.61 6.09
CA ASN A 73 31.24 7.20 5.76
C ASN A 73 29.93 6.54 5.29
N PRO A 74 29.59 6.65 3.99
CA PRO A 74 28.32 6.13 3.44
C PRO A 74 28.20 4.61 3.55
N GLN A 75 29.30 3.86 3.45
CA GLN A 75 29.27 2.39 3.62
C GLN A 75 28.90 1.97 5.04
N GLN A 76 29.43 2.69 6.04
CA GLN A 76 29.15 2.41 7.46
C GLN A 76 27.74 2.86 7.83
N LEU A 77 27.29 3.99 7.27
CA LEU A 77 25.93 4.48 7.40
C LEU A 77 24.91 3.43 6.94
N GLN A 78 25.11 2.83 5.77
CA GLN A 78 24.17 1.86 5.20
C GLN A 78 24.04 0.60 6.07
N LYS A 79 25.18 0.08 6.59
CA LYS A 79 25.18 -1.03 7.56
C LYS A 79 24.43 -0.67 8.85
N LYS A 80 24.70 0.50 9.42
CA LYS A 80 24.09 0.93 10.68
C LYS A 80 22.60 1.23 10.54
N GLN A 81 22.17 1.76 9.39
CA GLN A 81 20.75 1.92 9.08
C GLN A 81 20.03 0.57 9.02
N GLN A 82 20.62 -0.44 8.36
CA GLN A 82 20.04 -1.78 8.30
C GLN A 82 19.98 -2.46 9.67
N GLU A 83 21.01 -2.30 10.51
CA GLU A 83 21.00 -2.78 11.91
C GLU A 83 19.89 -2.10 12.73
N LEU A 84 19.72 -0.78 12.59
CA LEU A 84 18.69 -0.03 13.30
C LEU A 84 17.27 -0.47 12.89
N TYR A 85 17.04 -0.70 11.59
CA TYR A 85 15.76 -1.21 11.11
C TYR A 85 15.46 -2.63 11.63
N LYS A 86 16.48 -3.49 11.71
CA LYS A 86 16.34 -4.84 12.27
C LYS A 86 16.08 -4.82 13.78
N ALA A 87 16.79 -3.97 14.53
CA ALA A 87 16.66 -3.85 15.98
C ALA A 87 15.26 -3.35 16.40
N GLU A 88 14.67 -2.45 15.61
CA GLU A 88 13.33 -1.89 15.86
C GLU A 88 12.20 -2.72 15.21
N GLY A 89 12.53 -3.83 14.53
CA GLY A 89 11.56 -4.75 13.94
C GLY A 89 10.70 -4.13 12.84
N ILE A 90 11.14 -3.05 12.21
CA ILE A 90 10.38 -2.38 11.15
C ILE A 90 10.73 -2.99 9.79
N LYS A 91 9.70 -3.39 9.03
CA LYS A 91 9.84 -3.79 7.63
C LYS A 91 9.79 -2.54 6.76
N PRO A 92 10.92 -2.01 6.24
CA PRO A 92 10.92 -0.82 5.38
C PRO A 92 10.06 -1.00 4.10
N LEU A 93 9.82 -2.25 3.70
CA LEU A 93 8.94 -2.62 2.58
C LEU A 93 7.45 -2.38 2.85
N ALA A 94 7.02 -2.26 4.12
CA ALA A 94 5.62 -1.95 4.42
C ALA A 94 5.22 -0.54 3.94
N GLY A 95 6.20 0.35 3.74
CA GLY A 95 6.00 1.69 3.17
C GLY A 95 6.10 1.76 1.64
N CYS A 96 6.62 0.73 0.95
CA CYS A 96 6.70 0.71 -0.51
C CYS A 96 5.53 -0.03 -1.18
N LEU A 97 4.74 -0.80 -0.41
CA LEU A 97 3.46 -1.37 -0.87
C LEU A 97 2.50 -0.34 -1.51
N PRO A 98 2.31 0.89 -0.96
CA PRO A 98 1.49 1.91 -1.61
C PRO A 98 2.13 2.57 -2.84
N MET A 99 3.42 2.33 -3.11
CA MET A 99 4.12 2.85 -4.30
C MET A 99 4.23 1.84 -5.44
N LEU A 100 3.99 0.56 -5.18
CA LEU A 100 4.12 -0.52 -6.17
C LEU A 100 2.79 -0.89 -6.84
N ILE A 101 1.69 -0.21 -6.46
CA ILE A 101 0.35 -0.42 -7.00
C ILE A 101 -0.06 0.73 -7.92
#